data_AF-A0A2L2YYJ3-F1
#
_entry.id   AF-A0A2L2YYJ3-F1
#
_cell.length_a   1.000
_cell.length_b   1.000
_cell.length_c   1.000
_cell.angle_alpha   90.00
_cell.angle_beta   90.00
_cell.angle_gamma   90.00
#
_symmetry.space_group_name_H-M   'P 1'
#
loop_
_entity.id
_entity.type
_entity.pdbx_description
1 polymer ?
#
loop_
_entity_poly.entity_id
_entity_poly.type
_entity_poly.pdbx_seq_one_letter_code
_entity_poly.pdbx_strand_id
1 'polypeptide(L)' 'VYLSTRTGAHVLSRVGPNGLPLDYALLRRYLTILIDLLPANFLGWVLESVIIDPKFNSNLYAVKPKFHVLSK' A
#
# COMPACT_ATOMS: atom_id res chain seq x y z
N VAL A 1 9.24 -14.93 -18.62
CA VAL A 1 9.71 -15.03 -17.22
C VAL A 1 8.48 -15.21 -16.34
N TYR A 2 8.47 -16.18 -15.42
CA TYR A 2 7.33 -16.45 -14.53
C TYR A 2 7.70 -16.10 -13.08
N LEU A 3 6.74 -15.57 -12.31
CA LEU A 3 6.89 -15.28 -10.88
C LEU A 3 5.79 -16.03 -10.12
N SER A 4 6.18 -16.91 -9.19
CA SER A 4 5.24 -17.69 -8.37
C SER A 4 5.15 -17.10 -6.97
N THR A 5 3.93 -16.90 -6.47
CA THR A 5 3.66 -16.42 -5.10
C THR A 5 2.49 -17.20 -4.50
N ARG A 6 2.53 -17.50 -3.19
CA ARG A 6 1.45 -18.25 -2.53
C ARG A 6 0.24 -17.39 -2.17
N THR A 7 0.49 -16.14 -1.82
CA THR A 7 -0.52 -15.25 -1.23
C THR A 7 -0.69 -13.95 -2.00
N GLY A 8 0.09 -13.68 -3.04
CA GLY A 8 0.18 -12.35 -3.64
C GLY A 8 0.94 -11.34 -2.77
N ALA A 9 1.09 -10.13 -3.28
CA ALA A 9 1.71 -9.00 -2.61
C ALA A 9 1.19 -7.68 -3.16
N HIS A 10 1.10 -6.68 -2.29
CA HIS A 10 0.79 -5.30 -2.69
C HIS A 10 1.96 -4.70 -3.46
N VAL A 11 1.71 -4.22 -4.68
CA VAL A 11 2.75 -3.65 -5.56
C VAL A 11 2.73 -2.14 -5.43
N LEU A 12 3.89 -1.55 -5.10
CA LEU A 12 4.06 -0.11 -4.88
C LEU A 12 5.15 0.44 -5.81
N SER A 13 4.90 1.61 -6.41
CA SER A 13 5.91 2.37 -7.13
C SER A 13 6.70 3.28 -6.18
N ARG A 14 8.01 3.43 -6.40
CA ARG A 14 8.83 4.40 -5.64
C ARG A 14 8.41 5.85 -5.89
N VAL A 15 7.89 6.14 -7.08
CA VAL A 15 7.36 7.44 -7.43
C VAL A 15 6.05 7.65 -6.69
N GLY A 16 6.06 8.57 -5.74
CA GLY A 16 4.94 9.03 -4.93
C GLY A 16 4.15 10.16 -5.59
N PRO A 17 3.29 10.85 -4.82
CA PRO A 17 2.54 12.00 -5.30
C PRO A 17 3.48 13.11 -5.82
N ASN A 18 3.09 13.79 -6.90
CA ASN A 18 3.85 14.89 -7.50
C ASN A 18 5.29 14.53 -7.93
N GLY A 19 5.55 13.24 -8.18
CA GLY A 19 6.90 12.77 -8.54
C GLY A 19 7.87 12.65 -7.38
N LEU A 20 7.45 12.98 -6.14
CA LEU A 20 8.28 12.86 -4.96
C LEU A 20 8.48 11.39 -4.57
N PRO A 21 9.60 11.02 -3.93
CA PRO A 21 9.77 9.69 -3.38
C PRO A 21 8.64 9.32 -2.38
N LEU A 22 8.13 8.09 -2.50
CA LEU A 22 7.00 7.60 -1.71
C LEU A 22 7.28 7.62 -0.19
N ASP A 23 8.49 7.22 0.19
CA ASP A 23 9.00 7.24 1.56
C ASP A 23 9.01 8.66 2.14
N TYR A 24 9.49 9.65 1.39
CA TYR A 24 9.45 11.05 1.81
C TYR A 24 8.01 11.58 2.04
N ALA A 25 7.06 11.09 1.24
CA ALA A 25 5.65 11.46 1.38
C ALA A 25 4.97 10.75 2.57
N LEU A 26 5.29 9.47 2.82
CA LEU A 26 4.61 8.63 3.81
C LEU A 26 5.28 8.56 5.19
N LEU A 27 6.59 8.68 5.28
CA LEU A 27 7.33 8.57 6.54
C LEU A 27 7.43 9.92 7.25
N ARG A 28 6.26 10.52 7.53
CA ARG A 28 6.14 11.81 8.21
C ARG A 28 5.59 11.61 9.61
N ARG A 29 6.08 12.40 10.59
CA ARG A 29 5.71 12.25 12.00
C ARG A 29 4.20 12.30 12.27
N TYR A 30 3.47 13.16 11.56
CA TYR A 30 2.02 13.23 11.72
C TYR A 30 1.32 11.95 11.22
N LEU A 31 1.86 11.27 10.19
CA LEU A 31 1.35 9.98 9.74
C LEU A 31 1.66 8.88 10.75
N THR A 32 2.83 8.91 11.39
CA THR A 32 3.16 8.00 12.50
C THR A 32 2.13 8.10 13.63
N ILE A 33 1.81 9.33 14.06
CA ILE A 33 0.79 9.57 15.10
C ILE A 33 -0.59 9.06 14.66
N LEU A 34 -0.96 9.21 13.38
CA LEU A 34 -2.21 8.68 12.85
C LEU A 34 -2.22 7.14 12.82
N ILE A 35 -1.08 6.51 12.54
CA ILE A 35 -0.93 5.05 12.57
C ILE A 35 -1.12 4.51 13.99
N ASP A 36 -0.61 5.22 14.99
CA ASP A 36 -0.74 4.83 16.39
C ASP A 36 -2.18 5.03 16.93
N LEU A 37 -2.92 5.98 16.36
CA LEU A 37 -4.28 6.32 16.82
C LEU A 37 -5.38 5.48 16.16
N LEU A 38 -5.22 5.13 14.88
CA LEU A 38 -6.27 4.52 14.07
C LEU A 38 -6.07 3.00 13.92
N PRO A 39 -7.15 2.21 13.79
CA PRO A 39 -7.04 0.77 13.59
C PRO A 39 -6.28 0.41 12.31
N ALA A 40 -5.35 -0.54 12.40
CA ALA A 40 -4.50 -0.98 11.28
C ALA A 40 -5.28 -1.45 10.04
N ASN A 41 -6.44 -2.10 10.24
CA ASN A 41 -7.33 -2.53 9.14
C ASN A 41 -7.87 -1.34 8.35
N PHE A 42 -8.32 -0.31 9.05
CA PHE A 42 -8.86 0.89 8.43
C PHE A 42 -7.77 1.62 7.64
N LEU A 43 -6.60 1.82 8.27
CA LEU A 43 -5.46 2.45 7.62
C LEU A 43 -4.94 1.66 6.41
N GLY A 44 -4.90 0.33 6.52
CA GLY A 44 -4.52 -0.55 5.42
C GLY A 44 -5.46 -0.41 4.22
N TRP A 45 -6.76 -0.41 4.46
CA TRP A 45 -7.77 -0.16 3.42
C TRP A 45 -7.64 1.23 2.78
N VAL A 46 -7.36 2.27 3.59
CA VAL A 46 -7.12 3.63 3.08
C VAL A 46 -5.87 3.68 2.19
N LEU A 47 -4.76 3.07 2.61
CA LEU A 47 -3.53 3.02 1.81
C LEU A 47 -3.74 2.30 0.48
N GLU A 48 -4.49 1.19 0.49
CA GLU A 48 -4.86 0.47 -0.73
C GLU A 48 -5.66 1.35 -1.68
N SER A 49 -6.73 1.96 -1.18
CA SER A 49 -7.67 2.73 -1.99
C SER A 49 -7.08 4.05 -2.53
N VAL A 50 -6.22 4.72 -1.74
CA VAL A 50 -5.72 6.06 -2.08
C VAL A 50 -4.38 6.02 -2.82
N ILE A 51 -3.53 5.02 -2.58
CA ILE A 51 -2.16 5.00 -3.09
C ILE A 51 -1.94 3.87 -4.10
N ILE A 52 -2.43 2.66 -3.80
CA ILE A 52 -2.11 1.47 -4.57
C ILE A 52 -3.05 1.36 -5.78
N ASP A 53 -4.35 1.27 -5.54
CA ASP A 53 -5.35 1.03 -6.58
C ASP A 53 -5.34 2.09 -7.70
N PRO A 54 -5.11 3.40 -7.43
CA PRO A 54 -5.04 4.40 -8.50
C PRO A 54 -3.81 4.25 -9.42
N LYS A 55 -2.73 3.64 -8.93
CA LYS A 55 -1.50 3.44 -9.70
C LYS A 55 -1.44 2.07 -10.36
N PHE A 56 -1.97 1.06 -9.68
CA PHE A 56 -1.85 -0.32 -10.10
C PHE A 56 -3.02 -1.16 -9.58
N ASN A 57 -3.84 -1.65 -10.51
CA ASN A 57 -4.97 -2.51 -10.16
C ASN A 57 -4.50 -3.95 -9.90
N SER A 58 -4.30 -4.27 -8.62
CA SER A 58 -3.78 -5.58 -8.20
C SER A 58 -4.69 -6.78 -8.53
N ASN A 59 -6.00 -6.56 -8.71
CA ASN A 59 -6.95 -7.61 -9.12
C ASN A 59 -6.75 -8.01 -10.57
N LEU A 60 -6.57 -7.01 -11.46
CA LEU A 60 -6.41 -7.23 -12.89
C LEU A 60 -5.14 -8.05 -13.19
N TYR A 61 -4.09 -7.83 -12.40
CA TYR A 61 -2.82 -8.55 -12.52
C TYR A 61 -2.73 -9.81 -11.63
N ALA A 62 -3.82 -10.22 -10.98
CA ALA A 62 -3.90 -11.42 -10.14
C ALA A 62 -2.82 -11.52 -9.04
N VAL A 63 -2.40 -10.38 -8.47
CA VAL A 63 -1.37 -10.31 -7.39
C VAL A 63 -1.93 -9.84 -6.05
N LYS A 64 -3.24 -9.58 -5.96
CA LYS A 64 -3.88 -9.06 -4.74
C LYS A 64 -3.77 -10.06 -3.57
N PRO A 65 -3.22 -9.65 -2.42
CA PRO A 65 -3.18 -10.49 -1.22
C PRO A 65 -4.48 -10.49 -0.42
N LYS A 66 -4.61 -11.47 0.49
CA LYS A 66 -5.78 -11.63 1.37
C LYS A 66 -5.83 -10.64 2.54
N PHE A 67 -4.67 -10.12 2.95
CA PHE A 67 -4.53 -9.22 4.10
C PHE A 67 -4.27 -7.78 3.64
N HIS A 68 -4.64 -6.83 4.49
CA HIS A 68 -4.39 -5.42 4.21
C HIS A 68 -2.91 -5.05 4.39
N VAL A 69 -2.46 -3.96 3.77
CA VAL A 69 -1.06 -3.49 3.81
C VAL A 69 -0.48 -3.45 5.23
N LEU A 70 -1.27 -3.02 6.22
CA LEU A 70 -0.86 -2.86 7.62
C LEU A 70 -1.38 -3.95 8.56
N SER A 71 -2.08 -4.97 8.06
CA SER A 71 -2.79 -5.97 8.88
C SER A 71 -2.28 -7.38 8.64
N LYS A 72 -0.97 -7.59 8.79
CA LYS A 72 -0.34 -8.91 8.64
C LYS A 72 -0.04 -9.55 9.98
#